data_AF-A0A3S1Q676-F1
#
_entry.id   AF-A0A3S1Q676-F1
#
_cell.length_a   1.000
_cell.length_b   1.000
_cell.length_c   1.000
_cell.angle_alpha   90.00
_cell.angle_beta   90.00
_cell.angle_gamma   90.00
#
_symmetry.space_group_name_H-M   'P 1'
#
loop_
_entity.id
_entity.type
_entity.pdbx_description
1 polymer ?
#
loop_
_entity_poly.entity_id
_entity_poly.type
_entity_poly.pdbx_seq_one_letter_code
_entity_poly.pdbx_strand_id
1 'polypeptide(L)'
;MPAERQSRAAWLTVVGIGEDGLAGLGDEAKQRIAQAEIIFGGKRHLALVASFAKGEPRPWPVPFDAEMADVLALAGRNVCVLASGDPFFHGVGATLARKVKAQEMHVIPAPSAVSLAAA
;
A
#
# COMPACT_ATOMS: atom_id res chain seq x y z
N MET A 1 11.68 -17.99 -23.32
CA MET A 1 11.87 -17.78 -21.88
C MET A 1 12.63 -16.48 -21.69
N PRO A 2 12.11 -15.47 -21.00
CA PRO A 2 13.03 -14.55 -20.37
C PRO A 2 12.67 -14.20 -18.92
N ALA A 3 13.76 -14.21 -18.13
CA ALA A 3 14.01 -13.41 -16.94
C ALA A 3 13.21 -13.74 -15.68
N GLU A 4 13.70 -14.75 -14.97
CA GLU A 4 13.81 -14.77 -13.50
C GLU A 4 14.48 -13.47 -13.01
N ARG A 5 13.69 -12.41 -12.90
CA ARG A 5 13.97 -11.35 -11.93
C ARG A 5 13.43 -11.84 -10.59
N GLN A 6 14.21 -12.65 -9.90
CA GLN A 6 14.17 -12.65 -8.44
C GLN A 6 14.74 -11.31 -7.98
N SER A 7 14.00 -10.25 -8.28
CA SER A 7 14.17 -8.94 -7.67
C SER A 7 14.04 -9.19 -6.18
N ARG A 8 15.09 -8.87 -5.42
CA ARG A 8 15.01 -8.70 -3.96
C ARG A 8 13.65 -8.09 -3.64
N ALA A 9 12.73 -8.91 -3.13
CA ALA A 9 11.30 -8.61 -3.22
C ALA A 9 11.04 -7.23 -2.63
N ALA A 10 10.32 -6.37 -3.36
CA ALA A 10 9.95 -5.05 -2.87
C ALA A 10 9.34 -5.20 -1.47
N TRP A 11 10.04 -4.70 -0.46
CA TRP A 11 9.64 -4.90 0.93
C TRP A 11 8.42 -4.03 1.25
N LEU A 12 8.26 -2.92 0.54
CA LEU A 12 7.14 -2.01 0.66
C LEU A 12 6.17 -2.20 -0.50
N THR A 13 4.91 -2.50 -0.19
CA THR A 13 3.81 -2.46 -1.15
C THR A 13 2.86 -1.31 -0.81
N VAL A 14 2.54 -0.45 -1.78
CA VAL A 14 1.52 0.59 -1.64
C VAL A 14 0.29 0.14 -2.43
N VAL A 15 -0.83 -0.02 -1.74
CA VAL A 15 -2.10 -0.44 -2.35
C VAL A 15 -3.09 0.72 -2.27
N GLY A 16 -3.59 1.16 -3.42
CA GLY A 16 -4.74 2.04 -3.49
C GLY A 16 -6.01 1.27 -3.12
N ILE A 17 -6.79 1.80 -2.18
CA ILE A 17 -8.06 1.22 -1.77
C ILE A 17 -9.17 2.27 -1.86
N GLY A 18 -10.23 1.91 -2.58
CA GLY A 18 -11.44 2.73 -2.71
C GLY A 18 -12.46 2.41 -1.61
N GLU A 19 -13.65 2.99 -1.72
CA GLU A 19 -14.74 2.77 -0.76
C GLU A 19 -15.24 1.31 -0.77
N ASP A 20 -15.09 0.61 -1.90
CA ASP A 20 -15.45 -0.81 -2.07
C ASP A 20 -14.53 -1.76 -1.28
N GLY A 21 -13.46 -1.26 -0.67
CA GLY A 21 -12.55 -2.05 0.15
C GLY A 21 -11.96 -3.24 -0.62
N LEU A 22 -11.94 -4.42 0.01
CA LEU A 22 -11.46 -5.66 -0.60
C LEU A 22 -12.22 -6.07 -1.88
N ALA A 23 -13.50 -5.68 -2.03
CA ALA A 23 -14.29 -6.05 -3.19
C ALA A 23 -13.77 -5.38 -4.47
N GLY A 24 -13.25 -4.15 -4.35
CA GLY A 24 -12.62 -3.41 -5.45
C GLY A 24 -11.17 -3.77 -5.72
N LEU A 25 -10.55 -4.66 -4.93
CA LEU A 25 -9.16 -5.05 -5.10
C LEU A 25 -9.00 -6.28 -6.00
N GLY A 26 -8.03 -6.21 -6.93
CA GLY A 26 -7.58 -7.36 -7.71
C GLY A 26 -6.85 -8.41 -6.86
N ASP A 27 -6.65 -9.59 -7.43
CA ASP A 27 -6.03 -10.73 -6.72
C ASP A 27 -4.61 -10.42 -6.23
N GLU A 28 -3.83 -9.67 -7.00
CA GLU A 28 -2.49 -9.27 -6.60
C GLU A 28 -2.50 -8.40 -5.34
N ALA A 29 -3.34 -7.36 -5.30
CA ALA A 29 -3.47 -6.47 -4.14
C ALA A 29 -3.89 -7.26 -2.89
N LYS A 30 -4.86 -8.17 -3.04
CA LYS A 30 -5.27 -9.08 -1.98
C LYS A 30 -4.09 -9.94 -1.51
N GLN A 31 -3.38 -10.62 -2.40
CA GLN A 31 -2.23 -11.44 -2.02
C GLN A 31 -1.18 -10.66 -1.23
N ARG A 32 -0.87 -9.43 -1.65
CA ARG A 32 0.10 -8.57 -0.95
C ARG A 32 -0.38 -8.16 0.45
N ILE A 33 -1.65 -7.78 0.59
CA ILE A 33 -2.25 -7.46 1.91
C ILE A 33 -2.23 -8.70 2.82
N ALA A 34 -2.53 -9.88 2.29
CA ALA A 34 -2.54 -11.13 3.05
C ALA A 34 -1.15 -11.59 3.49
N GLN A 35 -0.12 -11.26 2.71
CA GLN A 35 1.28 -11.61 3.00
C GLN A 35 2.01 -10.56 3.83
N ALA A 36 1.48 -9.34 3.91
CA ALA A 36 2.08 -8.25 4.66
C ALA A 36 2.13 -8.59 6.16
N GLU A 37 3.30 -8.39 6.75
CA GLU A 37 3.49 -8.49 8.20
C GLU A 37 2.85 -7.31 8.92
N ILE A 38 2.89 -6.13 8.28
CA ILE A 38 2.42 -4.87 8.85
C ILE A 38 1.64 -4.11 7.78
N ILE A 39 0.49 -3.57 8.17
CA ILE A 39 -0.41 -2.86 7.27
C ILE A 39 -0.65 -1.47 7.83
N PHE A 40 -0.11 -0.45 7.16
CA PHE A 40 -0.36 0.95 7.50
C PHE A 40 -1.56 1.49 6.75
N GLY A 41 -2.31 2.39 7.37
CA GLY A 41 -3.41 3.06 6.70
C GLY A 41 -4.21 3.96 7.63
N GLY A 42 -5.15 4.71 7.04
CA GLY A 42 -6.19 5.37 7.83
C GLY A 42 -7.08 4.32 8.51
N LYS A 43 -7.62 4.64 9.69
CA LYS A 43 -8.51 3.74 10.46
C LYS A 43 -9.63 3.15 9.59
N ARG A 44 -10.20 3.96 8.70
CA ARG A 44 -11.23 3.55 7.75
C ARG A 44 -10.73 2.47 6.77
N HIS A 45 -9.55 2.63 6.17
CA HIS A 45 -9.00 1.63 5.24
C HIS A 45 -8.61 0.34 5.94
N LEU A 46 -8.04 0.44 7.14
CA LEU A 46 -7.71 -0.74 7.94
C LEU A 46 -8.96 -1.56 8.27
N ALA A 47 -10.07 -0.90 8.60
CA ALA A 47 -11.35 -1.58 8.81
C ALA A 47 -11.85 -2.31 7.55
N LEU A 48 -11.64 -1.75 6.35
CA LEU A 48 -12.05 -2.38 5.08
C LEU A 48 -11.29 -3.66 4.75
N VAL A 49 -10.07 -3.81 5.24
CA VAL A 49 -9.24 -5.00 5.00
C VAL A 49 -9.12 -5.92 6.22
N ALA A 50 -9.64 -5.51 7.39
CA ALA A 50 -9.42 -6.18 8.66
C ALA A 50 -9.82 -7.66 8.67
N SER A 51 -10.86 -8.04 7.91
CA SER A 51 -11.34 -9.41 7.81
C SER A 51 -10.44 -10.34 6.98
N PHE A 52 -9.48 -9.78 6.23
CA PHE A 52 -8.66 -10.51 5.28
C PHE A 52 -7.15 -10.34 5.53
N ALA A 53 -6.77 -9.17 6.03
CA ALA A 53 -5.43 -8.87 6.51
C ALA A 53 -5.00 -9.84 7.62
N LYS A 54 -3.79 -10.40 7.48
CA LYS A 54 -3.16 -11.24 8.51
C LYS A 54 -2.08 -10.49 9.30
N GLY A 55 -1.55 -9.41 8.72
CA GLY A 55 -0.53 -8.57 9.35
C GLY A 55 -1.09 -7.68 10.46
N GLU A 56 -0.18 -7.09 11.22
CA GLU A 56 -0.50 -6.14 12.28
C GLU A 56 -1.03 -4.82 11.67
N PRO A 57 -2.28 -4.40 11.95
CA PRO A 57 -2.80 -3.13 11.48
C PRO A 57 -2.19 -1.98 12.28
N ARG A 58 -1.49 -1.07 11.60
CA ARG A 58 -0.86 0.13 12.15
C ARG A 58 -1.59 1.38 11.64
N PRO A 59 -2.52 1.97 12.41
CA PRO A 59 -3.12 3.24 12.00
C PRO A 59 -2.05 4.34 11.96
N TRP A 60 -2.21 5.30 11.05
CA TRP A 60 -1.34 6.48 11.03
C TRP A 60 -1.37 7.20 12.39
N PRO A 61 -0.22 7.69 12.88
CA PRO A 61 -0.16 8.46 14.11
C PRO A 61 -0.92 9.79 13.96
N VAL A 62 -1.32 10.36 15.09
CA VAL A 62 -1.90 11.69 15.18
C VAL A 62 -1.01 12.52 16.11
N PRO A 63 -0.35 13.58 15.60
CA PRO A 63 -0.39 14.11 14.23
C PRO A 63 0.25 13.17 13.19
N PHE A 64 -0.13 13.36 11.92
CA PHE A 64 0.38 12.53 10.81
C PHE A 64 1.89 12.68 10.65
N ASP A 65 2.59 11.55 10.53
CA ASP A 65 4.03 11.51 10.30
C ASP A 65 4.35 11.75 8.82
N ALA A 66 4.65 13.00 8.48
CA ALA A 66 5.06 13.39 7.13
C ALA A 66 6.43 12.80 6.72
N GLU A 67 7.27 12.43 7.70
CA GLU A 67 8.58 11.84 7.43
C GLU A 67 8.51 10.35 7.13
N MET A 68 7.37 9.71 7.38
CA MET A 68 7.15 8.27 7.23
C MET A 68 8.16 7.43 8.02
N ALA A 69 8.66 7.97 9.14
CA ALA A 69 9.68 7.35 9.98
C ALA A 69 9.27 5.96 10.44
N ASP A 70 8.01 5.77 10.84
CA ASP A 70 7.49 4.46 11.27
C ASP A 70 7.53 3.41 10.15
N VAL A 71 7.26 3.82 8.91
CA VAL A 71 7.30 2.92 7.75
C VAL A 71 8.75 2.61 7.38
N LEU A 72 9.62 3.63 7.36
CA LEU A 72 11.03 3.49 7.01
C LEU A 72 11.81 2.68 8.03
N ALA A 73 11.43 2.72 9.32
CA ALA A 73 12.01 1.91 10.37
C ALA A 73 11.80 0.40 10.16
N LEU A 74 10.84 0.02 9.31
CA LEU A 74 10.51 -1.36 8.98
C LEU A 74 11.08 -1.80 7.63
N ALA A 75 12.01 -1.04 7.06
CA ALA A 75 12.66 -1.37 5.80
C ALA A 75 13.25 -2.81 5.84
N GLY A 76 12.93 -3.59 4.81
CA GLY A 76 13.32 -5.00 4.72
C GLY A 76 12.30 -5.99 5.29
N ARG A 77 11.24 -5.52 5.95
CA ARG A 77 10.07 -6.34 6.32
C ARG A 77 8.98 -6.24 5.25
N ASN A 78 8.06 -7.21 5.20
CA ASN A 78 6.95 -7.14 4.25
C ASN A 78 5.87 -6.17 4.76
N VAL A 79 5.92 -4.92 4.30
CA VAL A 79 5.04 -3.83 4.73
C VAL A 79 4.08 -3.48 3.62
N CYS A 80 2.80 -3.35 3.97
CA CYS A 80 1.76 -2.85 3.08
C CYS A 80 1.25 -1.50 3.57
N VAL A 81 1.08 -0.53 2.67
CA VAL A 81 0.51 0.79 2.95
C VAL A 81 -0.77 0.95 2.14
N LEU A 82 -1.89 1.19 2.82
CA LEU A 82 -3.19 1.46 2.22
C LEU A 82 -3.34 2.98 1.98
N ALA A 83 -3.34 3.37 0.72
CA ALA A 83 -3.60 4.73 0.27
C ALA A 83 -5.07 4.89 -0.15
N SER A 84 -5.71 6.02 0.17
CA SER A 84 -7.04 6.35 -0.36
C SER A 84 -6.93 6.70 -1.83
N GLY A 85 -7.70 6.05 -2.71
CA GLY A 85 -7.77 6.42 -4.14
C GLY A 85 -6.46 6.20 -4.92
N ASP A 86 -6.12 7.14 -5.82
CA ASP A 86 -4.90 7.07 -6.64
C ASP A 86 -3.65 7.42 -5.81
N PRO A 87 -2.65 6.51 -5.70
CA PRO A 87 -1.38 6.78 -5.02
C PRO A 87 -0.62 8.02 -5.53
N PHE A 88 -0.92 8.50 -6.74
CA PHE A 88 -0.31 9.66 -7.39
C PHE A 88 -1.07 10.99 -7.17
N PHE A 89 -2.28 10.97 -6.58
CA PHE A 89 -3.01 12.20 -6.20
C PHE A 89 -2.70 12.57 -4.74
N HIS A 90 -1.63 13.34 -4.52
CA HIS A 90 -1.30 14.01 -3.23
C HIS A 90 -1.33 13.14 -1.96
N GLY A 91 -1.08 11.82 -2.07
CA GLY A 91 -1.18 10.87 -0.97
C GLY A 91 0.16 10.39 -0.39
N VAL A 92 0.06 9.42 0.54
CA VAL A 92 1.21 8.76 1.20
C VAL A 92 2.17 8.07 0.22
N GLY A 93 1.65 7.59 -0.93
CA GLY A 93 2.45 6.94 -1.97
C GLY A 93 3.49 7.86 -2.59
N ALA A 94 3.12 9.11 -2.93
CA ALA A 94 4.05 10.10 -3.45
C ALA A 94 5.14 10.47 -2.44
N THR A 95 4.81 10.53 -1.15
CA THR A 95 5.79 10.80 -0.08
C THR A 95 6.76 9.64 0.11
N LEU A 96 6.27 8.40 0.07
CA LEU A 96 7.12 7.20 0.12
C LEU A 96 8.01 7.07 -1.11
N ALA A 97 7.52 7.41 -2.30
CA ALA A 97 8.30 7.38 -3.54
C ALA A 97 9.51 8.33 -3.54
N ARG A 98 9.47 9.40 -2.73
CA ARG A 98 10.61 10.31 -2.54
C ARG A 98 11.67 9.79 -1.56
N LYS A 99 11.30 8.81 -0.72
CA LYS A 99 12.11 8.30 0.40
C LYS A 99 12.60 6.86 0.18
N VAL A 100 11.88 6.06 -0.60
CA VAL A 100 12.18 4.65 -0.90
C VAL A 100 12.54 4.51 -2.38
N LYS A 101 13.57 3.72 -2.69
CA LYS A 101 13.96 3.47 -4.07
C LYS A 101 12.86 2.70 -4.80
N ALA A 102 12.62 3.03 -6.07
CA ALA A 102 11.59 2.38 -6.88
C ALA A 102 11.75 0.85 -7.00
N GLN A 103 12.97 0.32 -6.83
CA GLN A 103 13.24 -1.12 -6.86
C GLN A 103 12.81 -1.84 -5.57
N GLU A 104 12.64 -1.10 -4.48
CA GLU A 104 12.29 -1.59 -3.15
C GLU A 104 10.81 -1.37 -2.82
N MET A 105 10.08 -0.69 -3.72
CA MET A 105 8.67 -0.34 -3.57
C MET A 105 7.86 -0.86 -4.75
N HIS A 106 6.72 -1.50 -4.44
CA HIS A 106 5.73 -1.94 -5.41
C HIS A 106 4.44 -1.15 -5.22
N VAL A 107 3.86 -0.62 -6.30
CA VAL A 107 2.65 0.21 -6.21
C VAL A 107 1.53 -0.45 -7.01
N ILE A 108 0.43 -0.76 -6.34
CA ILE A 108 -0.79 -1.33 -6.93
C ILE A 108 -1.89 -0.26 -6.81
N PRO A 109 -2.23 0.45 -7.90
CA PRO A 109 -3.28 1.46 -7.85
C PRO A 109 -4.66 0.83 -7.64
N ALA A 110 -5.57 1.56 -7.02
CA ALA A 110 -6.97 1.15 -6.97
C ALA A 110 -7.58 1.29 -8.39
N PRO A 111 -8.51 0.41 -8.81
CA PRO A 111 -9.25 0.59 -10.06
C PRO A 111 -10.13 1.87 -10.14
N SER A 112 -10.13 2.73 -9.13
CA SER A 112 -11.04 3.87 -9.01
C SER A 112 -10.33 5.11 -8.47
N ALA A 113 -9.87 5.96 -9.38
CA ALA A 113 -9.70 7.41 -9.14
C ALA A 113 -9.46 8.19 -10.44
N VAL A 114 -8.77 7.61 -11.43
CA VAL A 114 -8.63 8.25 -12.77
C VAL A 114 -9.57 7.62 -13.81
N SER A 115 -9.85 6.31 -13.72
CA SER A 115 -10.74 5.63 -14.69
C SER A 115 -12.23 5.95 -14.54
N LEU A 116 -12.66 6.57 -13.41
CA LEU A 116 -14.05 6.98 -13.17
C LEU A 116 -14.30 8.48 -13.38
N ALA A 117 -13.25 9.31 -13.49
CA ALA A 117 -13.38 10.72 -13.83
C ALA A 117 -13.34 10.99 -15.35
N ALA A 118 -13.07 9.95 -16.14
CA ALA A 118 -13.01 10.00 -17.60
C ALA A 118 -14.06 9.10 -18.30
N ALA A 119 -15.06 8.60 -17.56
CA ALA A 119 -16.18 7.83 -18.10
C ALA A 119 -17.42 8.72 -18.26
#